data_AF-A0AAD6RY11-F1
#
_entry.id   AF-A0AAD6RY11-F1
#
_cell.length_a   1.000
_cell.length_b   1.000
_cell.length_c   1.000
_cell.angle_alpha   90.00
_cell.angle_beta   90.00
_cell.angle_gamma   90.00
#
_symmetry.space_group_name_H-M   'P 1'
#
loop_
_entity.id
_entity.type
_entity.pdbx_description
1 polymer ?
#
loop_
_entity_poly.entity_id
_entity_poly.type
_entity_poly.pdbx_seq_one_letter_code
_entity_poly.pdbx_strand_id
1 'polypeptide(L)' 'SSTSVVRLVAVLCWLYGSNWYWLQSYHTLKLTGQQWVEELICGHPKQIYDELGVHLHIFVMLLLELRGLGY' A
#
# COMPACT_ATOMS: atom_id res chain seq x y z
N SER A 1 -19.31 -0.07 4.97
CA SER A 1 -19.95 1.09 4.32
C SER A 1 -19.27 1.37 2.98
N SER A 2 -19.96 1.15 1.87
CA SER A 2 -19.41 1.12 0.49
C SER A 2 -18.67 2.38 0.04
N THR A 3 -18.87 3.52 0.71
CA THR A 3 -18.19 4.79 0.46
C THR A 3 -16.70 4.78 0.80
N SER A 4 -16.26 3.94 1.73
CA SER A 4 -14.84 3.84 2.13
C SER A 4 -14.00 3.12 1.08
N VAL A 5 -14.54 2.07 0.46
CA VAL A 5 -13.84 1.27 -0.56
C VAL A 5 -13.65 2.08 -1.84
N VAL A 6 -14.70 2.77 -2.29
CA VAL A 6 -14.65 3.61 -3.50
C VAL A 6 -13.63 4.74 -3.35
N ARG A 7 -13.52 5.32 -2.15
CA ARG A 7 -12.49 6.33 -1.85
C ARG A 7 -11.08 5.77 -1.89
N LEU A 8 -10.85 4.58 -1.33
CA LEU A 8 -9.53 3.94 -1.36
C LEU A 8 -9.10 3.59 -2.78
N VAL A 9 -10.01 3.03 -3.59
CA VAL A 9 -9.75 2.74 -5.01
C VAL A 9 -9.42 4.01 -5.78
N ALA A 10 -10.15 5.11 -5.55
CA ALA A 10 -9.87 6.40 -6.20
C ALA A 10 -8.49 6.96 -5.80
N VAL A 11 -8.11 6.89 -4.52
CA VAL A 11 -6.79 7.32 -4.04
C VAL A 11 -5.67 6.47 -4.64
N LEU A 12 -5.87 5.16 -4.75
CA LEU A 12 -4.90 4.26 -5.37
C LEU A 12 -4.73 4.57 -6.86
N CYS A 13 -5.83 4.74 -7.61
CA CYS A 13 -5.76 5.16 -9.01
C CYS A 13 -4.98 6.47 -9.21
N TRP A 14 -5.18 7.44 -8.30
CA TRP A 14 -4.46 8.71 -8.34
C TRP A 14 -2.97 8.56 -8.02
N LEU A 15 -2.62 7.77 -7.01
CA LEU A 15 -1.22 7.45 -6.67
C LEU A 15 -0.50 6.75 -7.83
N TYR A 16 -1.10 5.70 -8.40
CA TYR A 16 -0.54 4.95 -9.54
C TYR A 16 -0.38 5.79 -10.81
N GLY A 17 -1.28 6.75 -11.02
CA GLY A 17 -1.20 7.69 -12.14
C GLY A 17 -0.15 8.78 -11.95
N SER A 18 0.40 8.96 -10.75
CA SER A 18 1.41 9.97 -10.49
C SER A 18 2.81 9.48 -10.83
N ASN A 19 3.57 10.27 -11.59
CA ASN A 19 4.94 9.91 -11.99
C ASN A 19 5.90 9.75 -10.79
N TRP A 20 5.60 10.42 -9.68
CA TRP A 20 6.39 10.37 -8.44
C TRP A 20 6.31 9.03 -7.73
N TYR A 21 5.22 8.29 -7.90
CA TYR A 21 5.04 6.95 -7.32
C TYR A 21 6.09 5.95 -7.83
N TRP A 22 6.47 6.07 -9.10
CA TRP A 22 7.46 5.21 -9.73
C TRP A 22 8.91 5.64 -9.45
N LEU A 23 9.12 6.82 -8.85
CA LEU A 23 10.45 7.42 -8.70
C LEU A 23 11.03 7.30 -7.27
N GLN A 24 10.38 6.54 -6.40
CA GLN A 24 10.74 6.49 -4.99
C GLN A 24 12.01 5.67 -4.73
N SER A 25 12.87 6.21 -3.86
CA SER A 25 14.14 5.59 -3.48
C SER A 25 13.88 4.30 -2.69
N TYR A 26 14.46 3.21 -3.18
CA TYR A 26 14.12 1.84 -2.81
C TYR A 26 14.71 1.37 -1.45
N HIS A 27 15.45 2.22 -0.73
CA HIS A 27 16.17 1.79 0.47
C HIS A 27 16.09 2.81 1.61
N THR A 28 15.06 2.73 2.44
CA THR A 28 15.16 3.08 3.86
C THR A 28 14.06 2.32 4.59
N LEU A 29 14.38 1.16 5.18
CA LEU A 29 13.42 0.42 6.00
C LEU A 29 13.43 1.02 7.41
N LYS A 30 12.35 1.71 7.80
CA LYS A 30 12.19 2.23 9.17
C LYS A 30 12.01 1.12 10.21
N LEU A 31 12.61 1.36 11.38
CA LEU A 31 12.74 0.40 12.50
C LEU A 31 11.45 0.05 13.27
N THR A 32 10.29 0.61 12.94
CA THR A 32 9.03 0.33 13.66
C THR A 32 7.93 -0.15 12.71
N GLY A 33 7.12 -1.13 13.15
CA GLY A 33 6.11 -1.78 12.30
C GLY A 33 5.08 -0.83 11.69
N GLN A 34 4.65 0.23 12.41
CA GLN A 34 3.70 1.20 11.86
C GLN A 34 4.34 2.10 10.81
N GLN A 35 5.56 2.58 11.04
CA GLN A 35 6.30 3.39 10.06
C GLN A 35 6.67 2.56 8.83
N TRP A 36 6.95 1.27 9.04
CA TRP A 36 7.16 0.31 7.97
C TRP A 36 5.90 0.17 7.12
N VAL A 37 4.71 0.00 7.71
CA VAL A 37 3.43 -0.05 6.96
C VAL A 37 3.16 1.26 6.20
N GLU A 38 3.44 2.42 6.79
CA GLU A 38 3.30 3.71 6.10
C GLU A 38 4.27 3.84 4.91
N GLU A 39 5.53 3.44 5.07
CA GLU A 39 6.51 3.39 3.97
C GLU A 39 6.13 2.37 2.91
N LEU A 40 5.51 1.27 3.31
CA LEU A 40 5.11 0.21 2.40
C LEU A 40 3.93 0.64 1.50
N ILE A 41 2.97 1.38 2.06
CA ILE A 41 1.82 1.92 1.32
C ILE A 41 2.23 3.12 0.46
N CYS A 42 3.11 3.97 0.99
CA CYS A 42 3.57 5.18 0.30
C CYS A 42 4.75 4.93 -0.62
N GLY A 43 5.44 3.79 -0.53
CA GLY A 43 6.70 3.48 -1.18
C GLY A 43 6.59 2.79 -2.54
N HIS A 44 7.75 2.40 -3.06
CA HIS A 44 7.86 1.87 -4.41
C HIS A 44 7.12 0.51 -4.52
N PRO A 45 6.30 0.26 -5.55
CA PRO A 45 5.46 -0.94 -5.67
C PRO A 45 6.25 -2.26 -5.62
N LYS A 46 7.54 -2.20 -5.97
CA LYS A 46 8.46 -3.33 -5.91
C LYS A 46 8.86 -3.74 -4.48
N GLN A 47 8.82 -2.82 -3.50
CA GLN A 47 9.17 -3.12 -2.11
C GLN A 47 8.21 -4.14 -1.47
N ILE A 48 6.90 -4.03 -1.74
CA ILE A 48 5.92 -5.01 -1.26
C ILE A 48 6.19 -6.39 -1.82
N TYR A 49 6.54 -6.47 -3.10
CA TYR A 49 6.86 -7.74 -3.72
C TYR A 49 8.14 -8.35 -3.14
N ASP A 50 9.19 -7.55 -2.98
CA ASP A 50 10.47 -8.06 -2.50
C ASP A 50 10.45 -8.42 -1.01
N GLU A 51 9.60 -7.78 -0.19
CA GLU A 51 9.53 -8.06 1.26
C GLU A 51 8.42 -9.03 1.67
N LEU A 52 7.23 -8.94 1.07
CA LEU A 52 6.07 -9.77 1.40
C LEU A 52 5.78 -10.85 0.35
N GLY A 53 6.46 -10.82 -0.80
CA GLY A 53 6.22 -11.78 -1.88
C GLY A 53 4.89 -11.59 -2.61
N VAL A 54 4.21 -10.45 -2.40
CA VAL A 54 2.89 -10.17 -2.98
C VAL A 54 2.89 -8.83 -3.71
N HIS A 55 1.96 -8.64 -4.64
CA HIS A 55 1.79 -7.34 -5.29
C HIS A 55 1.02 -6.37 -4.36
N LEU A 56 1.27 -5.06 -4.47
CA LEU A 56 0.58 -4.02 -3.68
C LEU A 56 -0.96 -4.18 -3.70
N HIS A 57 -1.55 -4.47 -4.86
CA HIS A 57 -3.01 -4.65 -4.94
C HIS A 57 -3.51 -5.85 -4.12
N ILE A 58 -2.74 -6.94 -4.02
CA ILE A 58 -3.06 -8.10 -3.18
C ILE A 58 -2.94 -7.73 -1.70
N PHE A 59 -1.88 -7.02 -1.33
CA PHE A 59 -1.68 -6.52 0.03
C PHE A 59 -2.83 -5.60 0.49
N VAL A 60 -3.26 -4.69 -0.38
CA VAL A 60 -4.43 -3.82 -0.13
C VAL A 60 -5.72 -4.64 0.01
N MET A 61 -5.95 -5.64 -0.84
CA MET A 61 -7.12 -6.51 -0.72
C MET A 61 -7.14 -7.25 0.62
N LEU A 62 -5.99 -7.75 1.07
CA LEU A 62 -5.86 -8.39 2.38
C LEU A 62 -6.21 -7.43 3.52
N LEU A 63 -5.70 -6.19 3.48
CA LEU A 63 -6.05 -5.17 4.48
C LEU A 63 -7.55 -4.84 4.50
N LEU A 64 -8.18 -4.77 3.33
CA LEU A 64 -9.62 -4.56 3.23
C LEU A 64 -10.42 -5.71 3.84
N GLU A 65 -9.99 -6.95 3.60
CA GLU A 65 -10.62 -8.15 4.14
C GLU A 65 -10.48 -8.19 5.68
N LEU A 66 -9.27 -7.96 6.20
CA LEU A 66 -9.00 -7.91 7.64
C LEU A 66 -9.85 -6.84 8.34
N ARG A 67 -9.96 -5.66 7.72
CA ARG A 67 -10.84 -4.60 8.22
C ARG A 67 -12.32 -5.00 8.17
N GLY A 68 -12.74 -5.73 7.14
CA GLY A 68 -14.09 -6.29 7.03
C GLY A 68 -14.41 -7.28 8.15
N LEU A 69 -13.40 -8.02 8.62
CA LEU A 69 -13.48 -8.95 9.74
C LEU A 69 -13.36 -8.26 11.12
N GLY A 70 -13.05 -6.96 11.16
CA GLY A 70 -12.98 -6.16 12.38
C GLY A 70 -11.63 -6.15 13.09
N TYR A 71 -10.55 -6.53 12.38
CA TYR A 71 -9.16 -6.38 12.85
C TYR A 71 -8.61 -4.97 12.61
#